data_AF-A0A7J0G7H6-F1
#
_entry.id   AF-A0A7J0G7H6-F1
#
_cell.length_a   1.000
_cell.length_b   1.000
_cell.length_c   1.000
_cell.angle_alpha   90.00
_cell.angle_beta   90.00
_cell.angle_gamma   90.00
#
_symmetry.space_group_name_H-M   'P 1'
#
loop_
_entity.id
_entity.type
_entity.pdbx_description
1 polymer ?
#
loop_
_entity_poly.entity_id
_entity_poly.type
_entity_poly.pdbx_seq_one_letter_code
_entity_poly.pdbx_strand_id
1 'polypeptide(L)'
;MAAMPSLHSSSPNQTHMPIFTYHSSIFFLCLLFHLISIVASAHFYSDVEDMEGIKIDLFPEVLRDEAVARLNELGKISDTDGYLERTYMSPASIRASNLIRGWMEEAGLRTWVDLMGNVHGRVEGMNTSAKALLIGSHLDTVIDAGIFDGALGIVSALSALKVLNINGQLGKLRRPVEVIAFSDEEGVRFQSTFLGSAALAGILPVSVLQIQDKSGVTLQNVLKENSIEISDESFFGLKYDPEAVWGYIEVHIEQGPVLESVGLPLGVVKGIAGQTRLKIYFSGPASLMLTLEANYRMVNIFDPPL
;
A
#
# COMPACT_ATOMS: atom_id res chain seq x y z
N MET A 1 -66.91 41.06 33.60
CA MET A 1 -67.71 40.55 32.47
C MET A 1 -67.18 39.17 32.14
N ALA A 2 -67.73 38.10 32.73
CA ALA A 2 -68.88 37.31 32.23
C ALA A 2 -68.54 36.65 30.86
N ALA A 3 -68.55 35.33 30.65
CA ALA A 3 -69.13 34.19 31.38
C ALA A 3 -68.40 32.86 31.02
N MET A 4 -68.48 31.83 31.88
CA MET A 4 -68.22 30.40 31.56
C MET A 4 -69.46 29.76 30.88
N PRO A 5 -69.40 28.53 30.30
CA PRO A 5 -69.55 27.29 31.09
C PRO A 5 -68.80 26.00 30.60
N SER A 6 -68.41 25.20 31.60
CA SER A 6 -68.37 23.72 31.78
C SER A 6 -68.20 22.69 30.64
N LEU A 7 -67.15 21.87 30.80
CA LEU A 7 -67.06 20.39 30.90
C LEU A 7 -67.96 19.46 30.05
N HIS A 8 -67.32 18.55 29.28
CA HIS A 8 -67.66 17.12 29.32
C HIS A 8 -66.46 16.21 28.99
N SER A 9 -66.43 15.10 29.71
CA SER A 9 -65.45 14.01 29.77
C SER A 9 -65.62 12.94 28.69
N SER A 10 -64.52 12.44 28.12
CA SER A 10 -64.37 11.03 27.71
C SER A 10 -62.90 10.67 27.54
N SER A 11 -62.44 9.62 28.22
CA SER A 11 -61.17 8.91 27.99
C SER A 11 -61.49 7.46 27.62
N PRO A 12 -60.55 6.61 27.18
CA PRO A 12 -59.38 6.82 26.31
C PRO A 12 -59.46 5.90 25.07
N ASN A 13 -58.74 6.20 23.98
CA ASN A 13 -58.37 5.17 23.01
C ASN A 13 -56.86 4.96 23.11
N GLN A 14 -56.47 3.84 23.72
CA GLN A 14 -55.11 3.32 23.71
C GLN A 14 -54.73 2.98 22.26
N THR A 15 -53.85 3.78 21.67
CA THR A 15 -53.05 3.34 20.53
C THR A 15 -51.68 2.94 21.05
N HIS A 16 -51.47 1.62 21.16
CA HIS A 16 -50.15 1.04 21.31
C HIS A 16 -49.29 1.45 20.11
N MET A 17 -48.26 2.27 20.34
CA MET A 17 -47.15 2.39 19.40
C MET A 17 -46.29 1.12 19.54
N PRO A 18 -46.01 0.38 18.46
CA PRO A 18 -45.10 -0.76 18.52
C PRO A 18 -43.68 -0.22 18.68
N ILE A 19 -43.01 -0.64 19.75
CA ILE A 19 -41.57 -0.57 19.88
C ILE A 19 -41.01 -1.54 18.83
N PHE A 20 -40.70 -1.04 17.64
CA PHE A 20 -40.02 -1.83 16.61
C PHE A 20 -38.59 -2.10 17.07
N THR A 21 -38.32 -3.38 17.33
CA THR A 21 -37.02 -3.93 17.71
C THR A 21 -36.01 -3.71 16.58
N TYR A 22 -35.12 -2.73 16.75
CA TYR A 22 -33.99 -2.44 15.85
C TYR A 22 -33.01 -3.61 15.66
N HIS A 23 -33.02 -4.61 16.55
CA HIS A 23 -32.13 -5.77 16.44
C HIS A 23 -32.48 -6.74 15.30
N SER A 24 -33.75 -6.87 14.91
CA SER A 24 -34.14 -7.80 13.84
C SER A 24 -33.73 -7.30 12.45
N SER A 25 -33.71 -5.99 12.24
CA SER A 25 -33.34 -5.38 10.95
C SER A 25 -31.85 -5.48 10.66
N ILE A 26 -31.00 -5.34 11.68
CA ILE A 26 -29.54 -5.50 11.55
C ILE A 26 -29.19 -6.97 11.31
N PHE A 27 -29.83 -7.89 12.04
CA PHE A 27 -29.61 -9.33 11.85
C PHE A 27 -30.02 -9.79 10.44
N PHE A 28 -31.15 -9.29 9.94
CA PHE A 28 -31.61 -9.59 8.57
C PHE A 28 -30.67 -9.02 7.51
N LEU A 29 -30.12 -7.83 7.73
CA LEU A 29 -29.13 -7.22 6.83
C LEU A 29 -27.81 -8.00 6.82
N CYS A 30 -27.32 -8.42 7.99
CA CYS A 30 -26.12 -9.28 8.11
C CYS A 30 -26.32 -10.65 7.45
N LEU A 31 -27.50 -11.25 7.59
CA LEU A 31 -27.84 -12.51 6.92
C LEU A 31 -27.92 -12.33 5.41
N LEU A 32 -28.46 -11.21 4.92
CA LEU A 32 -28.52 -10.86 3.51
C LEU A 32 -27.11 -10.66 2.93
N PHE A 33 -26.21 -9.98 3.65
CA PHE A 33 -24.81 -9.83 3.24
C PHE A 33 -24.05 -11.16 3.26
N HIS A 34 -24.27 -12.03 4.26
CA HIS A 34 -23.72 -13.38 4.26
C HIS A 34 -24.28 -14.21 3.11
N LEU A 35 -25.58 -14.12 2.80
CA LEU A 35 -26.16 -14.81 1.66
C LEU A 35 -25.60 -14.28 0.35
N ILE A 36 -25.41 -12.97 0.19
CA ILE A 36 -24.83 -12.37 -1.02
C ILE A 36 -23.36 -12.78 -1.16
N SER A 37 -22.59 -12.86 -0.06
CA SER A 37 -21.22 -13.38 -0.09
C SER A 37 -21.15 -14.88 -0.39
N ILE A 38 -22.09 -15.69 0.13
CA ILE A 38 -22.20 -17.12 -0.18
C ILE A 38 -22.66 -17.33 -1.62
N VAL A 39 -23.58 -16.52 -2.15
CA VAL A 39 -24.06 -16.61 -3.53
C VAL A 39 -23.03 -16.05 -4.51
N ALA A 40 -22.25 -15.02 -4.15
CA ALA A 40 -21.14 -14.53 -4.96
C ALA A 40 -19.96 -15.50 -4.98
N SER A 41 -19.65 -16.15 -3.85
CA SER A 41 -18.65 -17.23 -3.80
C SER A 41 -19.15 -18.49 -4.50
N ALA A 42 -20.45 -18.82 -4.41
CA ALA A 42 -21.05 -19.94 -5.14
C ALA A 42 -21.18 -19.65 -6.64
N HIS A 43 -21.41 -18.41 -7.08
CA HIS A 43 -21.38 -18.05 -8.49
C HIS A 43 -19.95 -18.00 -9.04
N PHE A 44 -18.98 -17.53 -8.25
CA PHE A 44 -17.57 -17.65 -8.61
C PHE A 44 -17.14 -19.12 -8.66
N TYR A 45 -17.67 -19.98 -7.79
CA TYR A 45 -17.38 -21.41 -7.79
C TYR A 45 -18.12 -22.15 -8.92
N SER A 46 -19.36 -21.75 -9.27
CA SER A 46 -20.12 -22.34 -10.37
C SER A 46 -19.56 -21.94 -11.73
N ASP A 47 -19.07 -20.70 -11.88
CA ASP A 47 -18.34 -20.27 -13.08
C ASP A 47 -16.98 -21.00 -13.23
N VAL A 48 -16.45 -21.57 -12.13
CA VAL A 48 -15.26 -22.43 -12.12
C VAL A 48 -15.62 -23.90 -12.38
N GLU A 49 -16.80 -24.36 -11.95
CA GLU A 49 -17.32 -25.71 -12.26
C GLU A 49 -17.71 -25.88 -13.74
N ASP A 50 -18.13 -24.82 -14.43
CA ASP A 50 -18.35 -24.85 -15.90
C ASP A 50 -17.04 -24.98 -16.72
N MET A 51 -15.88 -25.10 -16.06
CA MET A 51 -14.60 -25.49 -16.66
C MET A 51 -14.21 -26.95 -16.34
N GLU A 52 -15.18 -27.87 -16.29
CA GLU A 52 -14.94 -29.33 -16.32
C GLU A 52 -14.18 -29.74 -17.61
N GLY A 53 -12.86 -29.58 -17.59
CA GLY A 53 -11.97 -29.91 -18.71
C GLY A 53 -10.64 -29.15 -18.70
N ILE A 54 -10.53 -28.03 -17.99
CA ILE A 54 -9.27 -27.31 -17.83
C ILE A 54 -8.67 -27.72 -16.49
N LYS A 55 -7.70 -28.65 -16.51
CA LYS A 55 -6.72 -28.74 -15.43
C LYS A 55 -6.03 -27.38 -15.37
N ILE A 56 -6.46 -26.51 -14.45
CA ILE A 56 -5.70 -25.31 -14.12
C ILE A 56 -4.47 -25.80 -13.39
N ASP A 57 -3.42 -26.07 -14.15
CA ASP A 57 -2.09 -26.14 -13.59
C ASP A 57 -1.80 -24.74 -13.04
N LEU A 58 -1.91 -24.60 -11.71
CA LEU A 58 -1.71 -23.32 -11.02
C LEU A 58 -0.24 -22.92 -10.97
N PHE A 59 0.66 -23.66 -11.64
CA PHE A 59 2.10 -23.45 -11.63
C PHE A 59 2.62 -23.22 -10.20
N PRO A 60 2.30 -24.10 -9.22
CA PRO A 60 2.64 -23.89 -7.82
C PRO A 60 4.15 -23.74 -7.60
N GLU A 61 4.97 -24.34 -8.46
CA GLU A 61 6.42 -24.20 -8.44
C GLU A 61 6.85 -22.73 -8.68
N VAL A 62 6.10 -21.96 -9.48
CA VAL A 62 6.39 -20.55 -9.78
C VAL A 62 5.61 -19.61 -8.84
N LEU A 63 4.31 -19.85 -8.67
CA LEU A 63 3.44 -18.96 -7.90
C LEU A 63 3.65 -19.07 -6.39
N ARG A 64 4.13 -20.22 -5.88
CA ARG A 64 4.38 -20.44 -4.46
C ARG A 64 5.86 -20.64 -4.18
N ASP A 65 6.48 -21.68 -4.76
CA ASP A 65 7.81 -22.12 -4.30
C ASP A 65 8.90 -21.13 -4.71
N GLU A 66 8.92 -20.71 -5.98
CA GLU A 66 9.84 -19.68 -6.47
C GLU A 66 9.54 -18.31 -5.86
N ALA A 67 8.27 -17.95 -5.68
CA ALA A 67 7.88 -16.70 -5.03
C ALA A 67 8.44 -16.62 -3.59
N VAL A 68 8.25 -17.67 -2.80
CA VAL A 68 8.80 -17.76 -1.44
C VAL A 68 10.34 -17.75 -1.47
N ALA A 69 10.97 -18.44 -2.43
CA ALA A 69 12.42 -18.42 -2.57
C ALA A 69 12.95 -17.00 -2.86
N ARG A 70 12.30 -16.25 -3.76
CA ARG A 70 12.64 -14.86 -4.09
C ARG A 70 12.46 -13.92 -2.91
N LEU A 71 11.39 -14.07 -2.13
CA LEU A 71 11.21 -13.29 -0.89
C LEU A 71 12.35 -13.53 0.11
N ASN A 72 12.74 -14.79 0.29
CA ASN A 72 13.87 -15.14 1.15
C ASN A 72 15.22 -14.65 0.58
N GLU A 73 15.39 -14.65 -0.73
CA GLU A 73 16.61 -14.15 -1.38
C GLU A 73 16.74 -12.63 -1.24
N LEU A 74 15.66 -11.89 -1.53
CA LEU A 74 15.62 -10.44 -1.35
C LEU A 74 15.77 -10.04 0.12
N GLY A 75 15.18 -10.83 1.03
CA GLY A 75 15.29 -10.62 2.48
C GLY A 75 16.71 -10.78 3.05
N LYS A 76 17.64 -11.39 2.29
CA LYS A 76 19.06 -11.47 2.68
C LYS A 76 19.88 -10.25 2.23
N ILE A 77 19.32 -9.39 1.38
CA ILE A 77 20.01 -8.19 0.89
C ILE A 77 19.79 -7.06 1.89
N SER A 78 20.74 -6.92 2.82
CA SER A 78 20.79 -5.86 3.82
C SER A 78 22.13 -5.14 3.87
N ASP A 79 22.14 -3.91 4.37
CA ASP A 79 23.36 -3.18 4.75
C ASP A 79 23.85 -3.51 6.17
N THR A 80 23.02 -4.19 6.98
CA THR A 80 23.35 -4.52 8.37
C THR A 80 23.35 -6.03 8.60
N ASP A 81 24.31 -6.51 9.40
CA ASP A 81 24.37 -7.90 9.83
C ASP A 81 23.34 -8.15 10.95
N GLY A 82 22.51 -9.19 10.78
CA GLY A 82 21.61 -9.70 11.83
C GLY A 82 20.15 -9.25 11.74
N TYR A 83 19.85 -8.20 10.99
CA TYR A 83 18.47 -7.77 10.70
C TYR A 83 18.36 -7.15 9.30
N LEU A 84 17.15 -7.07 8.75
CA LEU A 84 16.94 -6.47 7.44
C LEU A 84 16.85 -4.94 7.55
N GLU A 85 17.77 -4.29 6.88
CA GLU A 85 17.81 -2.86 6.63
C GLU A 85 18.29 -2.61 5.21
N ARG A 86 17.46 -1.91 4.43
CA ARG A 86 17.75 -1.53 3.05
C ARG A 86 17.15 -0.16 2.77
N THR A 87 17.93 0.88 3.01
CA THR A 87 17.49 2.27 2.86
C THR A 87 17.73 2.80 1.45
N TYR A 88 17.04 3.88 1.09
CA TYR A 88 17.10 4.46 -0.25
C TYR A 88 18.54 4.77 -0.72
N MET A 89 18.88 4.28 -1.92
CA MET A 89 20.19 4.46 -2.58
C MET A 89 21.39 3.99 -1.75
N SER A 90 21.17 3.05 -0.83
CA SER A 90 22.23 2.35 -0.13
C SER A 90 22.84 1.23 -0.98
N PRO A 91 24.02 0.69 -0.61
CA PRO A 91 24.59 -0.47 -1.30
C PRO A 91 23.62 -1.67 -1.39
N ALA A 92 22.85 -1.97 -0.33
CA ALA A 92 21.83 -3.01 -0.36
C ALA A 92 20.67 -2.67 -1.31
N SER A 93 20.23 -1.41 -1.36
CA SER A 93 19.21 -0.96 -2.32
C SER A 93 19.65 -1.19 -3.76
N ILE A 94 20.92 -0.91 -4.08
CA ILE A 94 21.46 -1.15 -5.43
C ILE A 94 21.54 -2.65 -5.74
N ARG A 95 21.96 -3.49 -4.79
CA ARG A 95 21.96 -4.96 -4.99
C ARG A 95 20.54 -5.50 -5.20
N ALA A 96 19.58 -5.05 -4.39
CA ALA A 96 18.18 -5.44 -4.52
C ALA A 96 17.56 -4.98 -5.85
N SER A 97 17.82 -3.74 -6.25
CA SER A 97 17.38 -3.19 -7.53
C SER A 97 17.86 -4.05 -8.70
N ASN A 98 19.14 -4.43 -8.73
CA ASN A 98 19.69 -5.29 -9.77
C ASN A 98 19.10 -6.71 -9.75
N LEU A 99 18.86 -7.28 -8.56
CA LEU A 99 18.24 -8.60 -8.42
C LEU A 99 16.79 -8.59 -8.96
N ILE A 100 15.99 -7.61 -8.54
CA ILE A 100 14.61 -7.43 -9.00
C ILE A 100 14.57 -7.22 -10.51
N ARG A 101 15.51 -6.44 -11.06
CA ARG A 101 15.63 -6.23 -12.51
C ARG A 101 15.89 -7.55 -13.24
N GLY A 102 16.77 -8.40 -12.71
CA GLY A 102 16.99 -9.75 -13.25
C GLY A 102 15.72 -10.59 -13.25
N TRP A 103 14.94 -10.56 -12.17
CA TRP A 103 13.67 -11.28 -12.11
C TRP A 103 12.60 -10.75 -13.06
N MET A 104 12.59 -9.44 -13.33
CA MET A 104 11.75 -8.83 -14.36
C MET A 104 12.15 -9.32 -15.76
N GLU A 105 13.44 -9.39 -16.05
CA GLU A 105 13.96 -9.93 -17.32
C GLU A 105 13.59 -11.42 -17.48
N GLU A 106 13.73 -12.23 -16.43
CA GLU A 106 13.28 -13.63 -16.40
C GLU A 106 11.77 -13.78 -16.64
N ALA A 107 10.96 -12.81 -16.18
CA ALA A 107 9.53 -12.78 -16.44
C ALA A 107 9.18 -12.31 -17.87
N GLY A 108 10.18 -12.00 -18.72
CA GLY A 108 10.00 -11.58 -20.10
C GLY A 108 9.72 -10.08 -20.27
N LEU A 109 10.08 -9.26 -19.27
CA LEU A 109 9.82 -7.82 -19.26
C LEU A 109 11.02 -7.03 -19.78
N ARG A 110 10.76 -5.93 -20.48
CA ARG A 110 11.76 -4.91 -20.78
C ARG A 110 12.01 -4.07 -19.53
N THR A 111 13.26 -3.89 -19.13
CA THR A 111 13.60 -3.23 -17.86
C THR A 111 14.35 -1.92 -18.03
N TRP A 112 14.20 -1.02 -17.05
CA TRP A 112 15.04 0.17 -16.86
C TRP A 112 14.96 0.63 -15.40
N VAL A 113 15.86 1.54 -15.01
CA VAL A 113 15.81 2.26 -13.73
C VAL A 113 15.63 3.74 -14.07
N ASP A 114 14.68 4.41 -13.41
CA ASP A 114 14.42 5.83 -13.65
C ASP A 114 15.35 6.75 -12.84
N LEU A 115 15.17 8.06 -13.00
CA LEU A 115 16.04 9.05 -12.34
C LEU A 115 15.74 9.24 -10.83
N MET A 116 14.74 8.54 -10.29
CA MET A 116 14.49 8.44 -8.86
C MET A 116 14.85 7.05 -8.30
N GLY A 117 15.42 6.17 -9.13
CA GLY A 117 15.81 4.82 -8.72
C GLY A 117 14.68 3.81 -8.66
N ASN A 118 13.49 4.13 -9.19
CA ASN A 118 12.46 3.12 -9.37
C ASN A 118 12.93 2.09 -10.39
N VAL A 119 12.65 0.81 -10.14
CA VAL A 119 12.95 -0.26 -11.11
C VAL A 119 11.68 -0.61 -11.87
N HIS A 120 11.75 -0.54 -13.18
CA HIS A 120 10.62 -0.78 -14.07
C HIS A 120 10.82 -2.08 -14.85
N GLY A 121 9.73 -2.82 -15.02
CA GLY A 121 9.63 -3.95 -15.92
C GLY A 121 8.33 -3.88 -16.71
N ARG A 122 8.39 -3.80 -18.04
CA ARG A 122 7.21 -3.58 -18.89
C ARG A 122 7.06 -4.60 -20.01
N VAL A 123 5.81 -4.97 -20.29
CA VAL A 123 5.41 -5.66 -21.51
C VAL A 123 4.26 -4.91 -22.19
N GLU A 124 4.26 -4.82 -23.51
CA GLU A 124 3.27 -4.00 -24.25
C GLU A 124 1.93 -4.71 -24.53
N GLY A 125 1.91 -6.04 -24.51
CA GLY A 125 0.74 -6.82 -24.92
C GLY A 125 0.37 -6.64 -26.40
N MET A 126 -0.90 -6.81 -26.74
CA MET A 126 -1.43 -6.75 -28.11
C MET A 126 -1.69 -5.32 -28.61
N ASN A 127 -1.96 -4.38 -27.71
CA ASN A 127 -2.29 -3.00 -28.05
C ASN A 127 -1.37 -2.05 -27.30
N THR A 128 -0.27 -1.67 -27.96
CA THR A 128 0.76 -0.79 -27.38
C THR A 128 0.28 0.64 -27.16
N SER A 129 -0.85 1.04 -27.77
CA SER A 129 -1.46 2.36 -27.60
C SER A 129 -2.53 2.39 -26.51
N ALA A 130 -2.86 1.24 -25.90
CA ALA A 130 -3.79 1.22 -24.78
C ALA A 130 -3.13 1.77 -23.52
N LYS A 131 -3.95 2.35 -22.64
CA LYS A 131 -3.54 2.77 -21.30
C LYS A 131 -2.93 1.57 -20.53
N ALA A 132 -1.80 1.77 -19.88
CA ALA A 132 -1.06 0.73 -19.18
C ALA A 132 -1.68 0.40 -17.81
N LEU A 133 -1.70 -0.88 -17.44
CA LEU A 133 -1.94 -1.28 -16.06
C LEU A 133 -0.60 -1.24 -15.31
N LEU A 134 -0.54 -0.44 -14.25
CA LEU A 134 0.61 -0.42 -13.35
C LEU A 134 0.38 -1.42 -12.21
N ILE A 135 1.40 -2.17 -11.86
CA ILE A 135 1.43 -3.04 -10.70
C ILE A 135 2.68 -2.70 -9.92
N GLY A 136 2.59 -2.49 -8.61
CA GLY A 136 3.78 -2.08 -7.88
C GLY A 136 3.70 -2.32 -6.39
N SER A 137 4.85 -2.07 -5.77
CA SER A 137 5.05 -1.88 -4.34
C SER A 137 6.48 -1.35 -4.13
N HIS A 138 7.00 -1.32 -2.92
CA HIS A 138 8.31 -0.72 -2.62
C HIS A 138 9.41 -1.74 -2.40
N LEU A 139 10.65 -1.33 -2.69
CA LEU A 139 11.83 -2.16 -2.50
C LEU A 139 12.64 -1.78 -1.25
N ASP A 140 12.51 -0.56 -0.73
CA ASP A 140 13.18 -0.13 0.49
C ASP A 140 12.49 -0.70 1.73
N THR A 141 13.20 -0.69 2.85
CA THR A 141 12.69 -1.18 4.14
C THR A 141 12.99 -0.19 5.26
N VAL A 142 12.23 -0.30 6.34
CA VAL A 142 12.64 0.22 7.64
C VAL A 142 13.86 -0.51 8.21
N ILE A 143 14.39 0.00 9.31
CA ILE A 143 15.38 -0.67 10.15
C ILE A 143 14.69 -1.84 10.86
N ASP A 144 15.34 -3.01 10.88
CA ASP A 144 14.81 -4.24 11.50
C ASP A 144 13.46 -4.67 10.91
N ALA A 145 13.39 -4.66 9.57
CA ALA A 145 12.18 -4.95 8.82
C ALA A 145 11.89 -6.45 8.67
N GLY A 146 10.62 -6.78 8.41
CA GLY A 146 10.24 -8.08 7.88
C GLY A 146 10.55 -8.22 6.38
N ILE A 147 10.56 -9.46 5.88
CA ILE A 147 10.91 -9.74 4.47
C ILE A 147 9.74 -9.58 3.48
N PHE A 148 8.53 -9.28 3.97
CA PHE A 148 7.30 -9.27 3.16
C PHE A 148 6.81 -7.87 2.79
N ASP A 149 7.08 -6.89 3.64
CA ASP A 149 6.68 -5.49 3.44
C ASP A 149 7.31 -4.94 2.15
N GLY A 150 6.48 -4.42 1.25
CA GLY A 150 6.87 -4.05 -0.11
C GLY A 150 7.19 -5.22 -1.06
N ALA A 151 8.13 -6.08 -0.64
CA ALA A 151 8.65 -7.19 -1.43
C ALA A 151 7.57 -8.16 -1.94
N LEU A 152 6.53 -8.41 -1.13
CA LEU A 152 5.42 -9.29 -1.51
C LEU A 152 4.70 -8.79 -2.77
N GLY A 153 4.47 -7.49 -2.89
CA GLY A 153 3.78 -6.90 -4.03
C GLY A 153 4.56 -7.09 -5.32
N ILE A 154 5.87 -6.82 -5.27
CA ILE A 154 6.78 -6.97 -6.41
C ILE A 154 6.86 -8.45 -6.82
N VAL A 155 7.18 -9.35 -5.89
CA VAL A 155 7.37 -10.78 -6.20
C VAL A 155 6.08 -11.42 -6.72
N SER A 156 4.92 -11.07 -6.15
CA SER A 156 3.62 -11.59 -6.61
C SER A 156 3.33 -11.19 -8.06
N ALA A 157 3.59 -9.92 -8.42
CA ALA A 157 3.42 -9.44 -9.78
C ALA A 157 4.34 -10.17 -10.77
N LEU A 158 5.61 -10.34 -10.40
CA LEU A 158 6.59 -11.03 -11.24
C LEU A 158 6.27 -12.51 -11.42
N SER A 159 5.83 -13.21 -10.38
CA SER A 159 5.42 -14.62 -10.48
C SER A 159 4.21 -14.78 -11.42
N ALA A 160 3.20 -13.91 -11.31
CA ALA A 160 2.04 -13.94 -12.20
C ALA A 160 2.44 -13.70 -13.67
N LEU A 161 3.28 -12.69 -13.94
CA LEU A 161 3.75 -12.38 -15.29
C LEU A 161 4.67 -13.48 -15.84
N LYS A 162 5.51 -14.10 -14.99
CA LYS A 162 6.36 -15.23 -15.39
C LYS A 162 5.52 -16.43 -15.83
N VAL A 163 4.44 -16.75 -15.12
CA VAL A 163 3.50 -17.81 -15.55
C VAL A 163 2.86 -17.47 -16.90
N LEU A 164 2.43 -16.22 -17.09
CA LEU A 164 1.91 -15.77 -18.38
C LEU A 164 2.96 -15.84 -19.49
N ASN A 165 4.24 -15.66 -19.17
CA ASN A 165 5.32 -15.82 -20.13
C ASN A 165 5.49 -17.30 -20.52
N ILE A 166 5.59 -18.18 -19.53
CA ILE A 166 5.79 -19.64 -19.72
C ILE A 166 4.67 -20.26 -20.56
N ASN A 167 3.42 -19.83 -20.36
CA ASN A 167 2.27 -20.36 -21.11
C ASN A 167 1.95 -19.58 -22.41
N GLY A 168 2.81 -18.64 -22.81
CA GLY A 168 2.69 -17.89 -24.06
C GLY A 168 1.51 -16.89 -24.09
N GLN A 169 1.02 -16.44 -22.94
CA GLN A 169 -0.05 -15.46 -22.82
C GLN A 169 0.43 -14.03 -22.54
N LEU A 170 1.68 -13.83 -22.12
CA LEU A 170 2.22 -12.50 -21.78
C LEU A 170 2.08 -11.50 -22.95
N GLY A 171 2.44 -11.90 -24.17
CA GLY A 171 2.27 -11.07 -25.37
C GLY A 171 0.81 -10.90 -25.83
N LYS A 172 -0.13 -11.66 -25.25
CA LYS A 172 -1.57 -11.60 -25.58
C LYS A 172 -2.37 -10.73 -24.62
N LEU A 173 -1.72 -10.10 -23.65
CA LEU A 173 -2.35 -9.12 -22.77
C LEU A 173 -3.02 -8.03 -23.59
N ARG A 174 -4.24 -7.64 -23.22
CA ARG A 174 -5.02 -6.63 -23.99
C ARG A 174 -4.42 -5.23 -23.95
N ARG A 175 -3.53 -4.98 -22.99
CA ARG A 175 -2.94 -3.68 -22.66
C ARG A 175 -1.49 -3.89 -22.23
N PRO A 176 -0.67 -2.83 -22.24
CA PRO A 176 0.61 -2.87 -21.57
C PRO A 176 0.43 -3.12 -20.07
N VAL A 177 1.36 -3.87 -19.50
CA VAL A 177 1.49 -4.06 -18.05
C VAL A 177 2.89 -3.66 -17.65
N GLU A 178 2.98 -2.86 -16.59
CA GLU A 178 4.25 -2.37 -16.06
C GLU A 178 4.32 -2.65 -14.57
N VAL A 179 5.37 -3.36 -14.17
CA VAL A 179 5.73 -3.58 -12.78
C VAL A 179 6.72 -2.51 -12.35
N ILE A 180 6.41 -1.82 -11.25
CA ILE A 180 7.27 -0.79 -10.67
C ILE A 180 7.63 -1.20 -9.26
N ALA A 181 8.93 -1.41 -9.01
CA ALA A 181 9.48 -1.47 -7.67
C ALA A 181 9.88 -0.05 -7.28
N PHE A 182 9.03 0.59 -6.47
CA PHE A 182 9.21 1.96 -6.04
C PHE A 182 10.36 2.11 -5.05
N SER A 183 11.05 3.25 -5.15
CA SER A 183 12.10 3.65 -4.25
C SER A 183 11.59 4.60 -3.14
N ASP A 184 12.12 4.43 -1.94
CA ASP A 184 11.89 5.29 -0.75
C ASP A 184 10.40 5.50 -0.41
N GLU A 185 9.64 4.43 -0.24
CA GLU A 185 8.29 4.49 0.33
C GLU A 185 8.36 4.86 1.82
N GLU A 186 9.24 4.20 2.57
CA GLU A 186 9.29 4.27 4.03
C GLU A 186 9.89 5.60 4.52
N GLY A 187 10.66 6.28 3.65
CA GLY A 187 11.24 7.60 3.90
C GLY A 187 12.30 7.61 5.01
N VAL A 188 12.99 6.48 5.24
CA VAL A 188 13.93 6.30 6.37
C VAL A 188 15.13 7.25 6.27
N ARG A 189 15.68 7.42 5.06
CA ARG A 189 16.93 8.15 4.85
C ARG A 189 16.72 9.66 4.88
N PHE A 190 15.68 10.14 4.19
CA PHE A 190 15.45 11.56 3.94
C PHE A 190 14.22 12.14 4.65
N GLN A 191 13.47 11.33 5.42
CA GLN A 191 12.22 11.74 6.08
C GLN A 191 11.15 12.26 5.09
N SER A 192 11.25 11.83 3.84
CA SER A 192 10.41 12.19 2.71
C SER A 192 9.77 10.91 2.17
N THR A 193 8.80 10.35 2.87
CA THR A 193 8.07 9.16 2.40
C THR A 193 7.62 9.34 0.95
N PHE A 194 7.68 8.26 0.16
CA PHE A 194 7.18 8.15 -1.22
C PHE A 194 7.99 8.87 -2.31
N LEU A 195 9.32 9.02 -2.23
CA LEU A 195 10.07 9.77 -3.26
C LEU A 195 9.82 9.22 -4.67
N GLY A 196 9.95 7.90 -4.84
CA GLY A 196 9.81 7.24 -6.13
C GLY A 196 8.42 7.41 -6.75
N SER A 197 7.37 7.06 -6.00
CA SER A 197 5.99 7.13 -6.50
C SER A 197 5.48 8.57 -6.63
N ALA A 198 5.86 9.47 -5.72
CA ALA A 198 5.46 10.87 -5.79
C ALA A 198 6.14 11.62 -6.94
N ALA A 199 7.36 11.22 -7.36
CA ALA A 199 8.00 11.72 -8.57
C ALA A 199 7.21 11.31 -9.83
N LEU A 200 6.82 10.04 -9.95
CA LEU A 200 6.02 9.57 -11.09
C LEU A 200 4.61 10.19 -11.11
N ALA A 201 4.01 10.44 -9.95
CA ALA A 201 2.74 11.16 -9.83
C ALA A 201 2.88 12.66 -10.14
N GLY A 202 4.09 13.21 -10.15
CA GLY A 202 4.37 14.62 -10.39
C GLY A 202 3.89 15.54 -9.29
N ILE A 203 3.84 15.07 -8.04
CA ILE A 203 3.39 15.85 -6.87
C ILE A 203 4.57 16.41 -6.05
N LEU A 204 5.79 15.99 -6.33
CA LEU A 204 6.99 16.51 -5.67
C LEU A 204 7.44 17.83 -6.30
N PRO A 205 7.77 18.86 -5.50
CA PRO A 205 8.47 20.03 -6.01
C PRO A 205 9.95 19.69 -6.27
N VAL A 206 10.58 20.35 -7.26
CA VAL A 206 12.01 20.19 -7.57
C VAL A 206 12.92 20.43 -6.36
N SER A 207 12.50 21.27 -5.42
CA SER A 207 13.22 21.51 -4.16
C SER A 207 13.48 20.24 -3.35
N VAL A 208 12.74 19.15 -3.60
CA VAL A 208 12.98 17.83 -3.01
C VAL A 208 14.42 17.36 -3.26
N LEU A 209 15.04 17.72 -4.38
CA LEU A 209 16.43 17.36 -4.71
C LEU A 209 17.46 17.94 -3.72
N GLN A 210 17.08 18.96 -2.95
CA GLN A 210 17.93 19.64 -1.98
C GLN A 210 17.72 19.18 -0.53
N ILE A 211 16.77 18.27 -0.26
CA ILE A 211 16.61 17.69 1.08
C ILE A 211 17.86 16.91 1.46
N GLN A 212 18.20 16.91 2.75
CA GLN A 212 19.42 16.31 3.27
C GLN A 212 19.11 15.10 4.14
N ASP A 213 19.96 14.08 4.06
CA ASP A 213 19.94 12.98 5.01
C ASP A 213 20.59 13.38 6.35
N LYS A 214 20.64 12.45 7.31
CA LYS A 214 21.24 12.69 8.64
C LYS A 214 22.73 13.08 8.59
N SER A 215 23.41 12.78 7.48
CA SER A 215 24.83 13.10 7.25
C SER A 215 25.03 14.44 6.53
N GLY A 216 23.93 15.13 6.16
CA GLY A 216 23.96 16.40 5.44
C GLY A 216 24.14 16.25 3.92
N VAL A 217 24.07 15.03 3.37
CA VAL A 217 24.18 14.81 1.93
C VAL A 217 22.83 15.03 1.27
N THR A 218 22.78 15.80 0.18
CA THR A 218 21.54 16.09 -0.53
C THR A 218 21.05 14.89 -1.34
N LEU A 219 19.74 14.78 -1.57
CA LEU A 219 19.15 13.79 -2.47
C LEU A 219 19.82 13.79 -3.85
N GLN A 220 20.06 14.96 -4.42
CA GLN A 220 20.75 15.09 -5.71
C GLN A 220 22.17 14.52 -5.68
N ASN A 221 22.93 14.73 -4.60
CA ASN A 221 24.28 14.18 -4.48
C ASN A 221 24.25 12.66 -4.36
N VAL A 222 23.30 12.11 -3.58
CA VAL A 222 23.11 10.66 -3.45
C VAL A 222 22.76 10.00 -4.79
N LEU A 223 21.88 10.63 -5.58
CA LEU A 223 21.57 10.18 -6.94
C LEU A 223 22.83 10.20 -7.82
N LYS A 224 23.59 11.28 -7.78
CA LYS A 224 24.83 11.43 -8.53
C LYS A 224 25.88 10.40 -8.15
N GLU A 225 26.04 10.09 -6.87
CA GLU A 225 26.94 9.04 -6.36
C GLU A 225 26.56 7.66 -6.93
N ASN A 226 25.27 7.44 -7.18
CA ASN A 226 24.75 6.22 -7.81
C ASN A 226 24.64 6.34 -9.35
N SER A 227 25.41 7.25 -9.96
CA SER A 227 25.47 7.47 -11.41
C SER A 227 24.14 7.91 -12.06
N ILE A 228 23.25 8.51 -11.28
CA ILE A 228 22.00 9.11 -11.76
C ILE A 228 22.18 10.63 -11.80
N GLU A 229 22.34 11.17 -13.01
CA GLU A 229 22.38 12.62 -13.21
C GLU A 229 20.96 13.17 -13.42
N ILE A 230 20.49 13.95 -12.46
CA ILE A 230 19.16 14.58 -12.50
C ILE A 230 19.28 16.10 -12.54
N SER A 231 18.53 16.69 -13.49
CA SER A 231 18.32 18.12 -13.63
C SER A 231 16.86 18.45 -13.35
N ASP A 232 16.54 19.72 -13.15
CA ASP A 232 15.16 20.18 -12.96
C ASP A 232 14.25 19.74 -14.12
N GLU A 233 14.73 19.85 -15.36
CA GLU A 233 13.99 19.44 -16.57
C GLU A 233 13.76 17.93 -16.60
N SER A 234 14.79 17.12 -16.33
CA SER A 234 14.65 15.67 -16.35
C SER A 234 13.82 15.13 -15.17
N PHE A 235 13.82 15.83 -14.03
CA PHE A 235 12.93 15.55 -12.91
C PHE A 235 11.46 15.72 -13.28
N PHE A 236 11.09 16.83 -13.94
CA PHE A 236 9.71 17.00 -14.41
C PHE A 236 9.31 15.97 -15.47
N GLY A 237 10.26 15.48 -16.26
CA GLY A 237 10.06 14.42 -17.24
C GLY A 237 9.73 13.04 -16.66
N LEU A 238 9.94 12.80 -15.36
CA LEU A 238 9.56 11.54 -14.70
C LEU A 238 8.05 11.36 -14.58
N LYS A 239 7.30 12.47 -14.55
CA LYS A 239 5.86 12.44 -14.34
C LYS A 239 5.16 11.63 -15.44
N TYR A 240 4.30 10.70 -15.03
CA TYR A 240 3.44 9.97 -15.95
C TYR A 240 2.31 10.86 -16.46
N ASP A 241 1.97 10.68 -17.73
CA ASP A 241 0.71 11.19 -18.27
C ASP A 241 -0.44 10.37 -17.67
N PRO A 242 -1.38 10.98 -16.91
CA PRO A 242 -2.54 10.28 -16.39
C PRO A 242 -3.38 9.59 -17.49
N GLU A 243 -3.38 10.13 -18.71
CA GLU A 243 -4.09 9.51 -19.84
C GLU A 243 -3.39 8.27 -20.39
N ALA A 244 -2.13 8.03 -20.04
CA ALA A 244 -1.41 6.80 -20.36
C ALA A 244 -1.63 5.67 -19.35
N VAL A 245 -2.27 5.94 -18.19
CA VAL A 245 -2.46 4.98 -17.10
C VAL A 245 -3.92 4.52 -17.03
N TRP A 246 -4.13 3.20 -17.05
CA TRP A 246 -5.46 2.60 -16.92
C TRP A 246 -5.86 2.44 -15.45
N GLY A 247 -4.90 2.08 -14.61
CA GLY A 247 -5.07 1.86 -13.18
C GLY A 247 -3.77 1.38 -12.53
N TYR A 248 -3.79 1.32 -11.20
CA TYR A 248 -2.69 0.83 -10.37
C TYR A 248 -3.22 -0.27 -9.44
N ILE A 249 -2.47 -1.36 -9.31
CA ILE A 249 -2.75 -2.46 -8.39
C ILE A 249 -1.53 -2.69 -7.52
N GLU A 250 -1.76 -2.89 -6.22
CA GLU A 250 -0.74 -3.26 -5.26
C GLU A 250 -1.22 -4.43 -4.43
N VAL A 251 -0.36 -5.43 -4.27
CA VAL A 251 -0.55 -6.54 -3.33
C VAL A 251 0.33 -6.26 -2.13
N HIS A 252 -0.25 -6.33 -0.94
CA HIS A 252 0.46 -6.01 0.28
C HIS A 252 0.04 -6.94 1.42
N ILE A 253 0.93 -7.10 2.40
CA ILE A 253 0.54 -7.71 3.68
C ILE A 253 -0.41 -6.77 4.41
N GLU A 254 -1.27 -7.33 5.27
CA GLU A 254 -2.24 -6.54 6.02
C GLU A 254 -1.59 -5.54 6.98
N GLN A 255 -0.41 -5.87 7.51
CA GLN A 255 0.25 -5.17 8.63
C GLN A 255 -0.64 -5.07 9.90
N GLY A 256 -1.66 -5.92 9.99
CA GLY A 256 -2.63 -6.00 11.07
C GLY A 256 -3.14 -7.44 11.26
N PRO A 257 -3.98 -7.68 12.29
CA PRO A 257 -4.40 -9.03 12.67
C PRO A 257 -5.79 -9.43 12.13
N VAL A 258 -6.46 -8.59 11.33
CA VAL A 258 -7.86 -8.77 10.96
C VAL A 258 -8.06 -10.03 10.13
N LEU A 259 -7.34 -10.18 9.01
CA LEU A 259 -7.43 -11.33 8.11
C LEU A 259 -7.10 -12.63 8.83
N GLU A 260 -6.06 -12.61 9.69
CA GLU A 260 -5.73 -13.75 10.55
C GLU A 260 -6.90 -14.09 11.50
N SER A 261 -7.45 -13.09 12.19
CA SER A 261 -8.53 -13.28 13.17
C SER A 261 -9.83 -13.83 12.56
N VAL A 262 -10.07 -13.55 11.27
CA VAL A 262 -11.25 -14.05 10.54
C VAL A 262 -10.93 -15.27 9.66
N GLY A 263 -9.69 -15.76 9.66
CA GLY A 263 -9.25 -16.93 8.91
C GLY A 263 -9.33 -16.78 7.39
N LEU A 264 -9.14 -15.56 6.87
CA LEU A 264 -9.19 -15.28 5.42
C LEU A 264 -7.78 -14.98 4.87
N PRO A 265 -7.41 -15.54 3.71
CA PRO A 265 -6.07 -15.36 3.13
C PRO A 265 -5.93 -14.10 2.27
N LEU A 266 -7.03 -13.40 1.97
CA LEU A 266 -7.06 -12.26 1.06
C LEU A 266 -8.16 -11.27 1.46
N GLY A 267 -7.82 -9.98 1.43
CA GLY A 267 -8.76 -8.88 1.61
C GLY A 267 -8.71 -7.90 0.44
N VAL A 268 -9.86 -7.39 0.02
CA VAL A 268 -9.95 -6.29 -0.96
C VAL A 268 -10.01 -4.98 -0.19
N VAL A 269 -8.93 -4.19 -0.27
CA VAL A 269 -8.81 -2.90 0.40
C VAL A 269 -9.80 -1.90 -0.23
N LYS A 270 -10.67 -1.31 0.60
CA LYS A 270 -11.65 -0.29 0.16
C LYS A 270 -11.16 1.15 0.29
N GLY A 271 -10.14 1.37 1.12
CA GLY A 271 -9.59 2.68 1.42
C GLY A 271 -8.47 2.57 2.44
N ILE A 272 -7.69 3.64 2.55
CA ILE A 272 -6.54 3.75 3.44
C ILE A 272 -6.87 4.82 4.49
N ALA A 273 -6.49 4.59 5.75
CA ALA A 273 -6.64 5.58 6.81
C ALA A 273 -5.72 6.79 6.57
N GLY A 274 -6.21 8.00 6.80
CA GLY A 274 -5.38 9.20 6.75
C GLY A 274 -4.34 9.20 7.88
N GLN A 275 -3.07 9.49 7.55
CA GLN A 275 -1.99 9.58 8.54
C GLN A 275 -1.68 11.06 8.86
N THR A 276 -1.48 11.38 10.14
CA THR A 276 -0.93 12.67 10.60
C THR A 276 0.22 12.41 11.56
N ARG A 277 1.40 12.95 11.26
CA ARG A 277 2.59 12.84 12.13
C ARG A 277 2.80 14.19 12.84
N LEU A 278 2.82 14.18 14.17
CA LEU A 278 3.02 15.39 15.00
C LEU A 278 4.36 15.30 15.73
N LYS A 279 5.16 16.36 15.64
CA LYS A 279 6.39 16.52 16.43
C LYS A 279 6.11 17.47 17.59
N ILE A 280 6.08 16.93 18.81
CA ILE A 280 5.82 17.69 20.03
C ILE A 280 7.13 17.91 20.76
N TYR A 281 7.44 19.17 21.07
CA TYR A 281 8.61 19.55 21.86
C TYR A 281 8.15 19.92 23.27
N PHE A 282 8.72 19.24 24.27
CA PHE A 282 8.52 19.60 25.67
C PHE A 282 9.72 20.42 26.14
N SER A 283 9.47 21.67 26.53
CA SER A 283 10.48 22.55 27.11
C SER A 283 10.19 22.73 28.59
N GLY A 284 11.16 22.36 29.43
CA GLY A 284 11.13 22.58 30.86
C GLY A 284 12.48 23.10 31.35
N PRO A 285 12.56 23.68 32.56
CA PRO A 285 13.83 24.05 33.16
C PRO A 285 14.72 22.82 33.29
N ALA A 286 15.97 22.91 32.84
CA ALA A 286 16.97 21.91 33.19
C ALA A 286 17.33 22.09 34.67
N SER A 287 17.14 21.04 35.47
CA SER A 287 17.40 21.04 36.91
C SER A 287 18.28 19.87 37.30
N LEU A 288 19.13 20.06 38.32
CA LEU A 288 19.85 18.95 38.94
C LEU A 288 18.84 18.03 39.64
N MET A 289 18.92 16.71 39.39
CA MET A 289 17.94 15.72 39.87
C MET A 289 17.75 15.70 41.41
N LEU A 290 18.71 16.25 42.15
CA LEU A 290 18.74 16.23 43.62
C LEU A 290 18.21 17.51 44.29
N THR A 291 17.82 18.55 43.54
CA THR A 291 17.44 19.86 44.10
C THR A 291 16.02 20.32 43.78
N LEU A 292 15.17 19.47 43.22
CA LEU A 292 13.76 19.80 42.96
C LEU A 292 12.86 19.39 44.12
N GLU A 293 12.21 20.36 44.76
CA GLU A 293 10.96 20.11 45.47
C GLU A 293 9.82 19.97 44.44
N ALA A 294 9.10 18.85 44.50
CA ALA A 294 8.02 18.50 43.59
C ALA A 294 6.75 19.32 43.87
N ASN A 295 6.67 20.55 43.35
CA ASN A 295 5.40 21.31 43.32
C ASN A 295 4.68 21.07 41.99
N TYR A 296 3.93 19.97 41.90
CA TYR A 296 3.09 19.68 40.72
C TYR A 296 1.70 20.32 40.85
N ARG A 297 1.30 21.11 39.85
CA ARG A 297 -0.11 21.35 39.51
C ARG A 297 -0.45 20.53 38.27
N MET A 298 -1.38 19.60 38.41
CA MET A 298 -2.00 18.90 37.28
C MET A 298 -2.77 19.92 36.44
N VAL A 299 -2.37 20.11 35.18
CA VAL A 299 -3.17 20.81 34.19
C VAL A 299 -3.82 19.74 33.32
N ASN A 300 -5.13 19.55 33.50
CA ASN A 300 -5.93 18.71 32.60
C ASN A 300 -6.07 19.44 31.26
N ILE A 301 -5.56 18.83 30.18
CA ILE A 301 -5.76 19.29 28.81
C ILE A 301 -6.74 18.33 28.15
N PHE A 302 -8.02 18.45 28.49
CA PHE A 302 -9.13 17.93 27.68
C PHE A 302 -10.37 18.77 27.98
N ASP A 303 -10.63 19.74 27.13
CA ASP A 303 -11.99 20.24 26.86
C ASP A 303 -12.18 20.24 25.34
N PRO A 304 -13.25 19.65 24.80
CA PRO A 304 -13.55 19.69 23.37
C PRO A 304 -14.29 21.00 23.02
N PRO A 305 -14.05 21.61 21.84
CA PRO A 305 -14.89 22.70 21.38
C PRO A 305 -16.23 22.19 20.83
N LEU A 306 -17.28 22.93 21.17
CA LEU A 306 -18.67 22.86 20.67
C LEU A 306 -18.76 23.05 19.14
#